data_AF-A0A951CQD4-F1
#
_entry.id   AF-A0A951CQD4-F1
#
_cell.length_a   1.000
_cell.length_b   1.000
_cell.length_c   1.000
_cell.angle_alpha   90.00
_cell.angle_beta   90.00
_cell.angle_gamma   90.00
#
_symmetry.space_group_name_H-M   'P 1'
#
loop_
_entity.id
_entity.type
_entity.pdbx_description
1 polymer ?
#
loop_
_entity_poly.entity_id
_entity_poly.type
_entity_poly.pdbx_seq_one_letter_code
_entity_poly.pdbx_strand_id
1 'polypeptide(L)'
;MRNKMMFLILALLLIGVPAFAQGPAGGITDKGLMVLGLGIAGGLCGIGQGKAVSGAAEAIARNPGAQAGIRFALILGLVFIETLTIYALAIVLRG
;
A
#
# COMPACT_ATOMS: atom_id res chain seq x y z
N MET A 1 -5.03 5.54 -22.95
CA MET A 1 -5.66 4.57 -22.02
C MET A 1 -5.49 3.13 -22.50
N ARG A 2 -5.68 2.83 -23.79
CA ARG A 2 -5.49 1.50 -24.41
C ARG A 2 -4.14 0.84 -24.11
N ASN A 3 -3.03 1.57 -24.19
CA ASN A 3 -1.70 0.99 -23.92
C ASN A 3 -1.51 0.63 -22.44
N LYS A 4 -1.98 1.47 -21.51
CA LYS A 4 -1.96 1.19 -20.06
C LYS A 4 -2.78 -0.05 -19.73
N MET A 5 -3.94 -0.21 -20.38
CA MET A 5 -4.82 -1.37 -20.22
C MET A 5 -4.18 -2.65 -20.76
N MET A 6 -3.47 -2.57 -21.90
CA MET A 6 -2.74 -3.71 -22.47
C MET A 6 -1.56 -4.16 -21.59
N PHE A 7 -0.81 -3.23 -21.00
CA PHE A 7 0.22 -3.56 -20.00
C PHE A 7 -0.36 -4.16 -18.72
N LEU A 8 -1.52 -3.67 -18.27
CA LEU A 8 -2.19 -4.20 -17.08
C LEU A 8 -2.68 -5.64 -17.28
N ILE A 9 -3.27 -5.92 -18.45
CA ILE A 9 -3.73 -7.27 -18.83
C ILE A 9 -2.55 -8.23 -18.96
N LEU A 10 -1.45 -7.79 -19.59
CA LEU A 10 -0.24 -8.61 -19.70
C LEU A 10 0.38 -8.90 -18.32
N ALA A 11 0.46 -7.90 -17.44
CA ALA A 11 0.94 -8.10 -16.06
C ALA A 11 0.06 -9.09 -15.29
N LEU A 12 -1.26 -9.00 -15.43
CA LEU A 12 -2.21 -9.91 -14.78
C LEU A 12 -2.06 -11.35 -15.29
N LEU A 13 -1.84 -11.53 -16.60
CA LEU A 13 -1.58 -12.83 -17.22
C LEU A 13 -0.24 -13.44 -16.75
N LEU A 14 0.81 -12.63 -16.61
CA LEU A 14 2.13 -13.08 -16.15
C LEU A 14 2.13 -13.53 -14.68
N ILE A 15 1.28 -12.93 -13.83
CA ILE A 15 1.11 -13.36 -12.42
C ILE A 15 0.46 -14.76 -12.34
N GLY A 16 -0.33 -15.16 -13.35
CA GLY A 16 -0.99 -16.48 -13.39
C GLY A 16 -0.13 -17.64 -13.89
N VAL A 17 0.99 -17.39 -14.58
CA VAL A 17 1.90 -18.41 -15.11
C VAL A 17 2.47 -19.38 -14.05
N PRO A 18 2.92 -18.93 -12.85
CA PRO A 18 3.41 -19.84 -11.81
C PRO A 18 2.36 -20.85 -11.32
N ALA A 19 1.06 -20.60 -11.49
CA ALA A 19 0.01 -21.55 -11.11
C ALA A 19 0.03 -22.84 -11.95
N PHE A 20 0.56 -22.79 -13.18
CA PHE A 20 0.67 -23.95 -14.07
C PHE A 20 2.01 -24.70 -13.98
N ALA A 21 2.98 -24.15 -13.24
CA ALA A 21 4.29 -24.76 -12.99
C ALA A 21 4.41 -25.42 -11.60
N GLN A 22 3.32 -25.44 -10.81
CA GLN A 22 3.29 -26.01 -9.46
C GLN A 22 3.42 -27.55 -9.48
N GLY A 23 4.48 -28.08 -8.87
CA GLY A 23 4.60 -29.50 -8.51
C GLY A 23 3.82 -29.85 -7.23
N PRO A 24 3.78 -31.13 -6.79
CA PRO A 24 2.91 -31.62 -5.70
C PRO A 24 3.05 -30.90 -4.34
N ALA A 25 4.16 -30.18 -4.12
CA ALA A 25 4.43 -29.40 -2.91
C ALA A 25 4.39 -27.87 -3.13
N GLY A 26 4.15 -27.41 -4.36
CA GLY A 26 3.94 -26.00 -4.67
C GLY A 26 2.45 -25.73 -4.60
N GLY A 27 2.01 -25.00 -3.59
CA GLY A 27 0.65 -24.51 -3.40
C GLY A 27 0.71 -23.07 -2.90
N ILE A 28 -0.32 -22.25 -3.16
CA ILE A 28 -0.48 -20.98 -2.43
C ILE A 28 -0.63 -21.37 -0.96
N THR A 29 0.38 -21.04 -0.15
CA THR A 29 0.34 -21.26 1.29
C THR A 29 -0.44 -20.13 1.95
N ASP A 30 -1.04 -20.39 3.11
CA ASP A 30 -1.71 -19.36 3.91
C ASP A 30 -0.75 -18.18 4.20
N LYS A 31 0.52 -18.49 4.47
CA LYS A 31 1.59 -17.48 4.62
C LYS A 31 1.83 -16.69 3.34
N GLY A 32 1.84 -17.33 2.18
CA GLY A 32 1.98 -16.67 0.89
C GLY A 32 0.85 -15.67 0.62
N LEU A 33 -0.39 -16.03 0.98
CA LEU A 33 -1.54 -15.14 0.85
C LEU A 33 -1.49 -13.97 1.85
N MET A 34 -1.04 -14.21 3.07
CA MET A 34 -0.83 -13.17 4.08
C MET A 34 0.22 -12.13 3.64
N VAL A 35 1.36 -12.58 3.09
CA VAL A 35 2.41 -11.67 2.58
C VAL A 35 1.91 -10.87 1.37
N LEU A 36 1.16 -11.49 0.46
CA LEU A 36 0.55 -10.78 -0.66
C LEU A 36 -0.45 -9.71 -0.18
N GLY A 37 -1.31 -10.06 0.78
CA GLY A 37 -2.27 -9.13 1.39
C GLY A 37 -1.58 -7.94 2.05
N LEU A 38 -0.48 -8.19 2.78
CA LEU A 38 0.34 -7.15 3.38
C LEU A 38 0.95 -6.21 2.33
N GLY A 39 1.47 -6.77 1.23
CA GLY A 39 2.03 -5.98 0.13
C GLY A 39 0.99 -5.04 -0.50
N ILE A 40 -0.24 -5.53 -0.71
CA ILE A 40 -1.34 -4.72 -1.23
C ILE A 40 -1.73 -3.63 -0.22
N ALA A 41 -1.91 -3.98 1.06
CA ALA A 41 -2.26 -3.03 2.10
C ALA A 41 -1.20 -1.93 2.26
N GLY A 42 0.09 -2.29 2.29
CA GLY A 42 1.20 -1.35 2.35
C GLY A 42 1.25 -0.43 1.14
N GLY A 43 1.03 -0.96 -0.07
CA GLY A 43 0.95 -0.15 -1.30
C GLY A 43 -0.19 0.88 -1.25
N LEU A 44 -1.38 0.48 -0.81
CA LEU A 44 -2.52 1.40 -0.67
C LEU A 44 -2.28 2.46 0.41
N CYS A 45 -1.66 2.09 1.54
CA CYS A 45 -1.27 3.03 2.57
C CYS A 45 -0.26 4.05 2.05
N GLY A 46 0.75 3.62 1.30
CA GLY A 46 1.73 4.51 0.66
C GLY A 46 1.08 5.55 -0.27
N ILE A 47 0.05 5.17 -1.03
CA ILE A 47 -0.74 6.11 -1.85
C ILE A 47 -1.46 7.13 -0.95
N GLY A 48 -2.09 6.68 0.14
CA GLY A 48 -2.78 7.55 1.09
C GLY A 48 -1.83 8.57 1.75
N GLN A 49 -0.67 8.11 2.20
CA GLN A 49 0.37 8.95 2.80
C GLN A 49 0.89 9.99 1.81
N GLY A 50 1.20 9.58 0.58
CA GLY A 50 1.67 10.51 -0.47
C GLY A 50 0.66 11.63 -0.74
N LYS A 51 -0.64 11.30 -0.80
CA LYS A 51 -1.71 12.30 -0.96
C LYS A 51 -1.82 13.24 0.25
N ALA A 52 -1.74 12.70 1.47
CA ALA A 52 -1.80 13.49 2.69
C ALA A 52 -0.63 14.50 2.77
N VAL A 53 0.59 14.05 2.46
CA VAL A 53 1.79 14.89 2.43
C VAL A 53 1.67 15.99 1.36
N SER A 54 1.24 15.64 0.15
CA SER A 54 1.01 16.64 -0.91
C SER A 54 -0.01 17.70 -0.49
N GLY A 55 -1.14 17.28 0.08
CA GLY A 55 -2.19 18.19 0.55
C GLY A 55 -1.71 19.11 1.68
N ALA A 56 -0.90 18.58 2.60
CA ALA A 56 -0.30 19.38 3.66
C ALA A 56 0.71 20.40 3.12
N ALA A 57 1.54 20.03 2.14
CA ALA A 57 2.48 20.94 1.50
C ALA A 57 1.77 22.10 0.79
N GLU A 58 0.71 21.81 0.02
CA GLU A 58 -0.12 22.84 -0.62
C GLU A 58 -0.82 23.76 0.40
N ALA A 59 -1.35 23.19 1.48
CA ALA A 59 -2.00 23.96 2.54
C ALA A 59 -1.02 24.91 3.24
N ILE A 60 0.21 24.45 3.54
CA ILE A 60 1.27 25.29 4.13
C ILE A 60 1.66 26.40 3.15
N ALA A 61 1.79 26.11 1.85
CA ALA A 61 2.15 27.11 0.85
C ALA A 61 1.09 28.21 0.73
N ARG A 62 -0.20 27.88 0.84
CA ARG A 62 -1.31 28.86 0.80
C ARG A 62 -1.47 29.65 2.09
N ASN A 63 -1.16 29.05 3.24
CA ASN A 63 -1.22 29.72 4.53
C ASN A 63 -0.05 29.30 5.46
N PRO A 64 1.11 29.96 5.35
CA PRO A 64 2.28 29.63 6.16
C PRO A 64 2.06 29.83 7.67
N GLY A 65 1.15 30.74 8.07
CA GLY A 65 0.83 31.00 9.48
C GLY A 65 0.13 29.84 10.18
N ALA A 66 -0.54 28.96 9.43
CA ALA A 66 -1.22 27.78 9.97
C ALA A 66 -0.35 26.51 10.00
N GLN A 67 0.95 26.62 9.69
CA GLN A 67 1.85 25.47 9.53
C GLN A 67 1.83 24.50 10.72
N ALA A 68 1.80 25.00 11.95
CA ALA A 68 1.82 24.14 13.14
C ALA A 68 0.57 23.25 13.23
N GLY A 69 -0.61 23.81 12.99
CA GLY A 69 -1.87 23.06 12.98
C GLY A 69 -1.94 22.05 11.83
N ILE A 70 -1.46 22.44 10.64
CA ILE A 70 -1.42 21.54 9.47
C ILE A 70 -0.50 20.35 9.72
N ARG A 71 0.70 20.58 10.26
CA ARG A 71 1.65 19.50 10.61
C ARG A 71 1.09 18.59 11.69
N PHE A 72 0.40 19.13 12.69
CA PHE A 72 -0.25 18.33 13.72
C PHE A 72 -1.32 17.40 13.13
N ALA A 73 -2.23 17.94 12.32
CA ALA A 73 -3.26 17.15 11.65
C ALA A 73 -2.67 16.10 10.70
N LEU A 74 -1.61 16.46 9.95
CA LEU A 74 -0.89 15.54 9.08
C LEU A 74 -0.30 14.37 9.87
N ILE A 75 0.45 14.65 10.94
CA ILE A 75 1.12 13.62 11.75
C ILE A 75 0.08 12.70 12.40
N LEU A 76 -1.02 13.26 12.94
CA LEU A 76 -2.11 12.43 13.49
C LEU A 76 -2.70 11.50 12.44
N GLY A 77 -3.00 12.02 11.25
CA GLY A 77 -3.52 11.21 10.14
C GLY A 77 -2.54 10.12 9.70
N LEU A 78 -1.25 10.45 9.56
CA LEU A 78 -0.21 9.50 9.18
C LEU A 78 -0.02 8.41 10.24
N VAL A 79 -0.06 8.73 11.54
CA VAL A 79 0.04 7.75 12.62
C VAL A 79 -1.10 6.74 12.56
N PHE A 80 -2.35 7.15 12.29
CA PHE A 80 -3.45 6.20 12.15
C PHE A 80 -3.29 5.27 10.93
N ILE A 81 -2.83 5.79 9.81
CA ILE A 81 -2.56 4.98 8.61
C ILE A 81 -1.41 3.99 8.86
N GLU A 82 -0.34 4.46 9.48
CA GLU A 82 0.85 3.66 9.75
C GLU A 82 0.58 2.58 10.79
N THR A 83 -0.16 2.90 11.87
CA THR A 83 -0.50 1.91 12.92
C THR A 83 -1.33 0.74 12.38
N LEU A 84 -2.25 0.98 11.45
CA LEU A 84 -2.98 -0.09 10.76
C LEU A 84 -2.03 -0.99 9.94
N THR A 85 -1.07 -0.38 9.24
CA THR A 85 -0.08 -1.11 8.43
C THR A 85 0.84 -1.95 9.30
N ILE A 86 1.34 -1.39 10.41
CA ILE A 86 2.18 -2.09 11.38
C ILE A 86 1.39 -3.22 12.07
N TYR A 87 0.11 -3.02 12.36
CA TYR A 87 -0.74 -4.07 12.93
C TYR A 87 -0.90 -5.25 11.96
N ALA A 88 -1.11 -4.97 10.67
CA ALA A 88 -1.13 -6.01 9.64
C ALA A 88 0.22 -6.75 9.53
N LEU A 89 1.34 -6.01 9.55
CA LEU A 89 2.69 -6.59 9.58
C LEU A 89 2.90 -7.51 10.79
N ALA A 90 2.49 -7.07 11.98
CA ALA A 90 2.62 -7.85 13.21
C ALA A 90 1.83 -9.17 13.16
N ILE A 91 0.64 -9.17 12.56
CA ILE A 91 -0.15 -10.40 12.33
C ILE A 91 0.61 -11.36 11.41
N VAL A 92 1.14 -10.85 10.30
CA VAL A 92 1.86 -11.65 9.29
C VAL A 92 3.14 -12.25 9.87
N LEU A 93 3.87 -11.52 10.71
CA LEU A 93 5.11 -12.02 11.34
C LEU A 93 4.85 -13.03 12.46
N ARG A 94 3.67 -13.02 13.08
CA ARG A 94 3.31 -13.96 14.13
C ARG A 94 2.73 -15.28 13.59
N GLY A 95 2.08 -15.26 12.42
CA GLY A 95 1.53 -16.44 11.75
C GLY A 95 2.60 -17.31 11.09
#